data_AF-A0A543JNJ7-F1
#
_entry.id   AF-A0A543JNJ7-F1
#
_cell.length_a   1.000
_cell.length_b   1.000
_cell.length_c   1.000
_cell.angle_alpha   90.00
_cell.angle_beta   90.00
_cell.angle_gamma   90.00
#
_symmetry.space_group_name_H-M   'P 1'
#
loop_
_entity.id
_entity.type
_entity.pdbx_description
1 polymer ?
#
loop_
_entity_poly.entity_id
_entity_poly.type
_entity_poly.pdbx_seq_one_letter_code
_entity_poly.pdbx_strand_id
1 'polypeptide(L)'
;MAVVRTMSRGRGLVVAAVAVVVCAGAAVPAAAQGPTRAEPVSTVFIGDSYTANFGVAPVFGAWDPKEYFCFRSEENYPAVAARALAEEGTALAVASDRSCGGALIEDFWTEQSLPGHRSKPPQQEALSDDTRLVVGSLGGNTLGFARILKQCSQELRVAGAGLPADAVDPEDPAERCAVFFTGGDGKDWLDRRFDVVEAELEELFDRIGHLSPAASAVLVGYPRIVPADIVRCHTPAPGQADKPLADVPFAALPVFDRIQARLNDLMRAKAAEYDATFVDLYAVTGHNTACDGDDRGIGGLFEQSQVDFFAQPLPWYLHPNTRGRDIQAQHVATAIRQALGG
;
A
#
# COMPACT_ATOMS: atom_id res chain seq x y z
N MET A 1 -33.04 -8.35 103.57
CA MET A 1 -32.41 -9.39 102.74
C MET A 1 -31.78 -8.73 101.53
N ALA A 2 -30.47 -8.92 101.36
CA ALA A 2 -29.68 -8.86 100.12
C ALA A 2 -29.66 -7.61 99.19
N VAL A 3 -28.48 -6.98 99.19
CA VAL A 3 -27.61 -6.61 98.03
C VAL A 3 -27.96 -5.40 97.11
N VAL A 4 -27.34 -4.27 97.45
CA VAL A 4 -26.41 -3.37 96.69
C VAL A 4 -26.46 -3.36 95.13
N ARG A 5 -26.61 -2.17 94.52
CA ARG A 5 -25.59 -1.46 93.67
C ARG A 5 -26.12 -0.17 93.00
N THR A 6 -25.59 1.00 93.44
CA THR A 6 -24.70 1.97 92.72
C THR A 6 -25.44 3.02 91.88
N MET A 7 -25.57 4.26 92.37
CA MET A 7 -24.68 5.44 92.22
C MET A 7 -24.63 5.98 90.77
N SER A 8 -25.34 7.09 90.48
CA SER A 8 -24.89 8.50 90.50
C SER A 8 -23.98 8.84 89.31
N ARG A 9 -24.16 9.90 88.52
CA ARG A 9 -24.64 11.27 88.79
C ARG A 9 -24.85 11.95 87.42
N GLY A 10 -25.93 12.72 87.27
CA GLY A 10 -26.09 13.67 86.16
C GLY A 10 -25.97 15.11 86.66
N ARG A 11 -24.96 15.84 86.18
CA ARG A 11 -24.81 17.31 86.21
C ARG A 11 -23.86 17.62 85.05
N GLY A 12 -24.06 18.58 84.18
CA GLY A 12 -24.97 19.72 84.08
C GLY A 12 -24.33 20.58 82.99
N LEU A 13 -25.13 21.09 82.06
CA LEU A 13 -24.67 21.76 80.84
C LEU A 13 -23.81 22.99 81.11
N VAL A 14 -22.73 23.12 80.32
CA VAL A 14 -22.03 24.39 80.06
C VAL A 14 -22.03 24.59 78.54
N VAL A 15 -22.56 25.73 78.12
CA VAL A 15 -22.65 26.18 76.72
C VAL A 15 -21.25 26.64 76.27
N ALA A 16 -20.75 26.07 75.17
CA ALA A 16 -19.51 26.51 74.52
C ALA A 16 -19.80 26.96 73.08
N ALA A 17 -19.32 28.16 72.75
CA ALA A 17 -19.47 28.82 71.46
C ALA A 17 -18.80 28.02 70.33
N VAL A 18 -19.54 27.80 69.23
CA VAL A 18 -19.03 27.18 68.02
C VAL A 18 -18.28 28.23 67.20
N ALA A 19 -16.95 28.14 67.18
CA ALA A 19 -16.12 28.84 66.21
C ALA A 19 -16.19 28.08 64.87
N VAL A 20 -16.81 28.69 63.86
CA VAL A 20 -16.78 28.18 62.48
C VAL A 20 -15.39 28.50 61.90
N VAL A 21 -14.52 27.50 61.88
CA VAL A 21 -13.26 27.55 61.12
C VAL A 21 -13.62 27.33 59.65
N VAL A 22 -13.59 28.40 58.85
CA VAL A 22 -13.63 28.30 57.39
C VAL A 22 -12.26 27.78 56.95
N CYS A 23 -12.16 26.48 56.70
CA CYS A 23 -11.06 25.91 55.94
C CYS A 23 -11.17 26.41 54.50
N ALA A 24 -10.43 27.48 54.18
CA ALA A 24 -10.13 27.82 52.80
C ALA A 24 -9.24 26.70 52.24
N GLY A 25 -9.87 25.64 51.73
CA GLY A 25 -9.19 24.63 50.93
C GLY A 25 -8.61 25.32 49.72
N ALA A 26 -7.28 25.41 49.65
CA ALA A 26 -6.60 25.74 48.42
C ALA A 26 -6.97 24.66 47.40
N ALA A 27 -7.94 24.95 46.55
CA ALA A 27 -8.19 24.16 45.36
C ALA A 27 -6.93 24.30 44.50
N VAL A 28 -6.05 23.32 44.59
CA VAL A 28 -4.98 23.14 43.62
C VAL A 28 -5.72 22.98 42.29
N PRO A 29 -5.57 23.88 41.31
CA PRO A 29 -6.18 23.67 40.02
C PRO A 29 -5.63 22.36 39.50
N ALA A 30 -6.50 21.37 39.33
CA ALA A 30 -6.16 20.17 38.59
C ALA A 30 -5.66 20.68 37.23
N ALA A 31 -4.35 20.60 37.01
CA ALA A 31 -3.80 20.85 35.70
C ALA A 31 -4.54 19.90 34.77
N ALA A 32 -5.40 20.45 33.91
CA ALA A 32 -5.98 19.70 32.82
C ALA A 32 -4.79 19.15 32.04
N GLN A 33 -4.53 17.86 32.20
CA GLN A 33 -3.65 17.13 31.30
C GLN A 33 -4.30 17.35 29.93
N GLY A 34 -3.68 18.20 29.11
CA GLY A 34 -4.08 18.31 27.71
C GLY A 34 -4.12 16.91 27.11
N PRO A 35 -4.95 16.65 26.08
CA PRO A 35 -5.05 15.33 25.49
C PRO A 35 -3.64 14.77 25.28
N THR A 36 -3.32 13.64 25.93
CA THR A 36 -2.06 12.94 25.72
C THR A 36 -2.01 12.61 24.24
N ARG A 37 -1.18 13.34 23.49
CA ARG A 37 -0.95 13.08 22.08
C ARG A 37 -0.48 11.64 21.99
N ALA A 38 -1.24 10.79 21.30
CA ALA A 38 -0.83 9.41 21.06
C ALA A 38 0.58 9.43 20.47
N GLU A 39 1.47 8.58 20.99
CA GLU A 39 2.82 8.49 20.47
C GLU A 39 2.78 8.10 18.99
N PRO A 40 3.61 8.73 18.14
CA PRO A 40 3.65 8.38 16.73
C PRO A 40 3.99 6.90 16.51
N VAL A 41 3.28 6.25 15.60
CA VAL A 41 3.49 4.82 15.32
C VAL A 41 4.70 4.65 14.39
N SER A 42 5.73 3.94 14.86
CA SER A 42 6.92 3.60 14.05
C SER A 42 6.52 2.78 12.83
N THR A 43 6.68 3.36 11.64
CA THR A 43 6.14 2.83 10.38
C THR A 43 7.23 2.68 9.33
N VAL A 44 7.23 1.55 8.64
CA VAL A 44 8.04 1.31 7.43
C VAL A 44 7.13 1.04 6.25
N PHE A 45 7.31 1.79 5.18
CA PHE A 45 6.70 1.49 3.89
C PHE A 45 7.63 0.65 3.03
N ILE A 46 7.09 -0.39 2.40
CA ILE A 46 7.78 -1.26 1.45
C ILE A 46 6.99 -1.30 0.15
N GLY A 47 7.60 -1.81 -0.92
CA GLY A 47 6.84 -2.25 -2.07
C GLY A 47 7.49 -2.04 -3.43
N ASP A 48 6.66 -2.22 -4.44
CA ASP A 48 6.99 -2.04 -5.85
C ASP A 48 6.58 -0.66 -6.38
N SER A 49 6.46 -0.55 -7.70
CA SER A 49 6.07 0.68 -8.40
C SER A 49 4.67 1.20 -8.06
N TYR A 50 3.77 0.38 -7.53
CA TYR A 50 2.43 0.80 -7.11
C TYR A 50 2.42 1.42 -5.71
N THR A 51 3.39 1.07 -4.85
CA THR A 51 3.69 1.84 -3.62
C THR A 51 4.55 3.06 -3.93
N ALA A 52 5.51 2.92 -4.83
CA ALA A 52 6.36 4.03 -5.23
C ALA A 52 5.57 5.10 -6.03
N ASN A 53 4.39 4.75 -6.55
CA ASN A 53 3.57 5.55 -7.46
C ASN A 53 4.35 6.06 -8.68
N PHE A 54 4.96 5.13 -9.41
CA PHE A 54 5.59 5.43 -10.69
C PHE A 54 4.68 6.30 -11.57
N GLY A 55 5.26 7.33 -12.18
CA GLY A 55 4.56 8.27 -13.06
C GLY A 55 3.99 9.51 -12.36
N VAL A 56 3.89 9.51 -11.03
CA VAL A 56 3.51 10.71 -10.25
C VAL A 56 4.77 11.50 -9.86
N ALA A 57 4.81 12.78 -10.19
CA ALA A 57 5.94 13.66 -9.90
C ALA A 57 5.66 14.57 -8.69
N PRO A 58 6.70 15.15 -8.05
CA PRO A 58 8.13 14.98 -8.32
C PRO A 58 8.67 13.62 -7.88
N VAL A 59 9.74 13.15 -8.53
CA VAL A 59 10.46 11.92 -8.14
C VAL A 59 11.38 12.23 -6.96
N PHE A 60 11.22 11.45 -5.88
CA PHE A 60 12.04 11.51 -4.68
C PHE A 60 13.51 11.26 -5.02
N GLY A 61 14.39 12.09 -4.45
CA GLY A 61 15.83 11.87 -4.54
C GLY A 61 16.35 11.91 -5.98
N ALA A 62 15.74 12.70 -6.86
CA ALA A 62 16.10 12.77 -8.28
C ALA A 62 17.57 13.16 -8.55
N TRP A 63 18.28 13.69 -7.55
CA TRP A 63 19.72 13.98 -7.61
C TRP A 63 20.62 12.76 -7.31
N ASP A 64 20.12 11.73 -6.62
CA ASP A 64 20.83 10.48 -6.37
C ASP A 64 20.37 9.45 -7.40
N PRO A 65 21.25 9.00 -8.32
CA PRO A 65 20.91 7.97 -9.29
C PRO A 65 20.28 6.72 -8.67
N LYS A 66 20.72 6.29 -7.47
CA LYS A 66 20.14 5.10 -6.82
C LYS A 66 18.69 5.32 -6.42
N GLU A 67 18.33 6.49 -5.92
CA GLU A 67 16.95 6.84 -5.57
C GLU A 67 16.11 7.11 -6.83
N TYR A 68 16.68 7.82 -7.80
CA TYR A 68 16.00 8.19 -9.03
C TYR A 68 15.45 6.98 -9.81
N PHE A 69 16.22 5.89 -9.92
CA PHE A 69 15.77 4.68 -10.65
C PHE A 69 14.69 3.86 -9.95
N CYS A 70 14.37 4.17 -8.69
CA CYS A 70 13.15 3.65 -8.07
C CYS A 70 11.89 4.34 -8.58
N PHE A 71 12.03 5.52 -9.21
CA PHE A 71 10.90 6.35 -9.67
C PHE A 71 9.83 6.56 -8.60
N ARG A 72 10.26 6.62 -7.34
CA ARG A 72 9.37 6.83 -6.20
C ARG A 72 8.93 8.28 -6.17
N SER A 73 7.64 8.52 -6.17
CA SER A 73 7.09 9.86 -6.02
C SER A 73 7.32 10.38 -4.60
N GLU A 74 7.65 11.66 -4.44
CA GLU A 74 7.56 12.35 -3.14
C GLU A 74 6.11 12.41 -2.65
N GLU A 75 5.18 12.22 -3.57
CA GLU A 75 3.74 12.28 -3.43
C GLU A 75 3.14 10.89 -3.71
N ASN A 76 3.79 9.83 -3.26
CA ASN A 76 3.22 8.49 -3.30
C ASN A 76 2.09 8.31 -2.26
N TYR A 77 1.29 7.24 -2.37
CA TYR A 77 0.18 6.99 -1.47
C TYR A 77 0.63 6.88 0.00
N PRO A 78 1.82 6.32 0.34
CA PRO A 78 2.38 6.42 1.69
C PRO A 78 2.44 7.85 2.23
N ALA A 79 3.01 8.79 1.48
CA ALA A 79 3.15 10.18 1.89
C ALA A 79 1.78 10.85 2.11
N VAL A 80 0.83 10.62 1.20
CA VAL A 80 -0.52 11.20 1.30
C VAL A 80 -1.31 10.60 2.46
N ALA A 81 -1.27 9.26 2.63
CA ALA A 81 -1.95 8.58 3.72
C ALA A 81 -1.41 9.02 5.09
N ALA A 82 -0.09 9.16 5.23
CA ALA A 82 0.53 9.62 6.46
C ALA A 82 0.09 11.05 6.84
N ARG A 83 -0.04 11.96 5.86
CA ARG A 83 -0.56 13.31 6.10
C ARG A 83 -2.04 13.29 6.50
N ALA A 84 -2.88 12.55 5.79
CA ALA A 84 -4.30 12.43 6.11
C ALA A 84 -4.52 11.88 7.52
N LEU A 85 -3.79 10.82 7.90
CA LEU A 85 -3.82 10.25 9.24
C LEU A 85 -3.40 11.27 10.31
N ALA A 86 -2.35 12.04 10.05
CA ALA A 86 -1.87 13.06 10.99
C ALA A 86 -2.92 14.16 11.22
N GLU A 87 -3.65 14.57 10.18
CA GLU A 87 -4.77 15.52 10.27
C GLU A 87 -5.94 14.96 11.10
N GLU A 88 -6.15 13.64 11.04
CA GLU A 88 -7.16 12.91 11.83
C GLU A 88 -6.69 12.57 13.26
N GLY A 89 -5.46 12.90 13.63
CA GLY A 89 -4.91 12.67 14.98
C GLY A 89 -4.11 11.37 15.15
N THR A 90 -3.94 10.58 14.08
CA THR A 90 -3.07 9.41 14.04
C THR A 90 -1.72 9.78 13.43
N ALA A 91 -0.71 10.05 14.26
CA ALA A 91 0.63 10.36 13.75
C ALA A 91 1.41 9.08 13.43
N LEU A 92 1.97 8.99 12.22
CA LEU A 92 2.95 7.96 11.87
C LEU A 92 4.37 8.54 12.00
N ALA A 93 5.25 7.85 12.73
CA ALA A 93 6.69 8.08 12.66
C ALA A 93 7.24 7.23 11.52
N VAL A 94 7.25 7.77 10.30
CA VAL A 94 7.77 7.06 9.13
C VAL A 94 9.29 6.95 9.23
N ALA A 95 9.78 5.77 9.61
CA ALA A 95 11.21 5.48 9.74
C ALA A 95 11.87 5.30 8.36
N SER A 96 11.15 4.68 7.42
CA SER A 96 11.62 4.51 6.05
C SER A 96 10.47 4.29 5.08
N ASP A 97 10.70 4.65 3.82
CA ASP A 97 9.92 4.20 2.67
C ASP A 97 10.91 3.60 1.65
N ARG A 98 10.89 2.27 1.57
CA ARG A 98 11.76 1.45 0.72
C ARG A 98 11.09 1.03 -0.58
N SER A 99 9.92 1.57 -0.90
CA SER A 99 9.25 1.23 -2.15
C SER A 99 10.10 1.61 -3.36
N CYS A 100 10.18 0.72 -4.35
CA CYS A 100 11.01 0.91 -5.51
C CYS A 100 10.41 0.26 -6.76
N GLY A 101 10.40 0.99 -7.86
CA GLY A 101 9.91 0.48 -9.14
C GLY A 101 10.60 -0.81 -9.56
N GLY A 102 9.82 -1.79 -10.02
CA GLY A 102 10.32 -3.08 -10.47
C GLY A 102 10.64 -4.10 -9.36
N ALA A 103 10.48 -3.75 -8.08
CA ALA A 103 10.77 -4.67 -6.99
C ALA A 103 9.89 -5.93 -7.06
N LEU A 104 10.53 -7.09 -6.97
CA LEU A 104 9.93 -8.41 -6.75
C LEU A 104 9.65 -8.61 -5.25
N ILE A 105 8.90 -9.65 -4.88
CA ILE A 105 8.77 -10.01 -3.46
C ILE A 105 10.14 -10.38 -2.89
N GLU A 106 10.95 -11.14 -3.63
CA GLU A 106 12.31 -11.51 -3.19
C GLU A 106 13.22 -10.31 -2.89
N ASP A 107 13.03 -9.16 -3.54
CA ASP A 107 13.78 -7.91 -3.26
C ASP A 107 13.49 -7.36 -1.85
N PHE A 108 12.51 -7.92 -1.13
CA PHE A 108 12.39 -7.69 0.29
C PHE A 108 13.59 -8.25 1.07
N TRP A 109 14.13 -9.41 0.69
CA TRP A 109 15.27 -10.06 1.35
C TRP A 109 16.53 -10.18 0.50
N THR A 110 16.49 -9.79 -0.78
CA THR A 110 17.65 -9.72 -1.68
C THR A 110 17.94 -8.30 -2.15
N GLU A 111 19.16 -8.07 -2.62
CA GLU A 111 19.54 -6.81 -3.25
C GLU A 111 18.82 -6.63 -4.58
N GLN A 112 18.09 -5.52 -4.73
CA GLN A 112 17.41 -5.21 -5.99
C GLN A 112 18.40 -4.61 -6.99
N SER A 113 18.51 -5.23 -8.17
CA SER A 113 19.30 -4.71 -9.28
C SER A 113 18.59 -3.54 -9.98
N LEU A 114 19.32 -2.45 -10.22
CA LEU A 114 18.84 -1.25 -10.92
C LEU A 114 19.63 -1.02 -12.22
N PRO A 115 19.07 -0.25 -13.20
CA PRO A 115 19.77 0.11 -14.42
C PRO A 115 21.17 0.67 -14.13
N GLY A 116 22.13 0.36 -14.99
CA GLY A 116 23.50 0.90 -14.91
C GLY A 116 24.36 0.32 -13.78
N HIS A 117 24.20 -0.97 -13.47
CA HIS A 117 24.96 -1.69 -12.43
C HIS A 117 24.81 -1.06 -11.02
N ARG A 118 23.63 -0.49 -10.76
CA ARG A 118 23.26 0.06 -9.46
C ARG A 118 22.42 -0.96 -8.72
N SER A 119 22.23 -0.73 -7.43
CA SER A 119 21.35 -1.56 -6.62
C SER A 119 20.79 -0.84 -5.41
N LYS A 120 19.72 -1.44 -4.85
CA LYS A 120 19.16 -1.11 -3.53
C LYS A 120 19.35 -2.28 -2.58
N PRO A 121 19.67 -2.02 -1.30
CA PRO A 121 19.66 -3.08 -0.31
C PRO A 121 18.27 -3.72 -0.18
N PRO A 122 18.19 -4.97 0.34
CA PRO A 122 16.92 -5.60 0.68
C PRO A 122 16.00 -4.67 1.46
N GLN A 123 14.70 -4.64 1.10
CA GLN A 123 13.77 -3.73 1.78
C GLN A 123 13.61 -4.04 3.27
N GLN A 124 13.79 -5.31 3.68
CA GLN A 124 13.74 -5.74 5.08
C GLN A 124 14.80 -5.06 5.97
N GLU A 125 15.88 -4.50 5.41
CA GLU A 125 16.89 -3.75 6.18
C GLU A 125 16.34 -2.44 6.77
N ALA A 126 15.15 -1.99 6.37
CA ALA A 126 14.45 -0.89 7.02
C ALA A 126 13.73 -1.30 8.31
N LEU A 127 13.51 -2.60 8.52
CA LEU A 127 12.80 -3.10 9.70
C LEU A 127 13.71 -3.15 10.92
N SER A 128 13.08 -3.03 12.08
CA SER A 128 13.70 -3.17 13.39
C SER A 128 12.69 -3.72 14.40
N ASP A 129 13.19 -4.14 15.57
CA ASP A 129 12.35 -4.59 16.68
C ASP A 129 11.34 -3.51 17.16
N ASP A 130 11.65 -2.24 16.90
CA ASP A 130 10.79 -1.09 17.27
C ASP A 130 9.73 -0.76 16.21
N THR A 131 9.78 -1.38 15.03
CA THR A 131 8.78 -1.16 13.98
C THR A 131 7.42 -1.69 14.45
N ARG A 132 6.38 -0.86 14.31
CA ARG A 132 5.02 -1.17 14.76
C ARG A 132 4.02 -1.33 13.61
N LEU A 133 4.38 -0.85 12.43
CA LEU A 133 3.53 -0.92 11.24
C LEU A 133 4.38 -1.10 9.99
N VAL A 134 4.06 -2.10 9.17
CA VAL A 134 4.67 -2.32 7.85
C VAL A 134 3.58 -2.29 6.80
N VAL A 135 3.71 -1.42 5.79
CA VAL A 135 2.65 -1.21 4.79
C VAL A 135 3.23 -1.22 3.38
N GLY A 136 2.63 -1.95 2.44
CA GLY A 136 3.14 -1.96 1.07
C GLY A 136 2.45 -2.94 0.13
N SER A 137 2.84 -2.87 -1.14
CA SER A 137 2.42 -3.78 -2.21
C SER A 137 3.65 -4.47 -2.82
N LEU A 138 3.64 -5.80 -2.85
CA LEU A 138 4.61 -6.64 -3.55
C LEU A 138 3.87 -7.86 -4.13
N GLY A 139 4.26 -8.30 -5.32
CA GLY A 139 3.73 -9.52 -5.94
C GLY A 139 3.48 -9.42 -7.44
N GLY A 140 3.10 -8.24 -7.94
CA GLY A 140 2.82 -8.04 -9.38
C GLY A 140 4.03 -8.34 -10.27
N ASN A 141 5.22 -7.91 -9.83
CA ASN A 141 6.46 -8.17 -10.55
C ASN A 141 6.91 -9.63 -10.41
N THR A 142 6.76 -10.25 -9.22
CA THR A 142 6.99 -11.70 -9.05
C THR A 142 6.04 -12.49 -9.97
N LEU A 143 4.75 -12.17 -10.04
CA LEU A 143 3.87 -12.84 -11.01
C LEU A 143 4.36 -12.62 -12.45
N GLY A 144 4.92 -11.45 -12.73
CA GLY A 144 5.44 -11.07 -14.04
C GLY A 144 4.42 -10.29 -14.87
N PHE A 145 3.63 -9.40 -14.25
CA PHE A 145 2.62 -8.61 -14.94
C PHE A 145 3.15 -7.81 -16.14
N ALA A 146 4.36 -7.25 -16.03
CA ALA A 146 5.03 -6.57 -17.14
C ALA A 146 5.33 -7.53 -18.32
N ARG A 147 5.67 -8.79 -18.03
CA ARG A 147 5.89 -9.83 -19.05
C ARG A 147 4.60 -10.23 -19.75
N ILE A 148 3.50 -10.29 -19.00
CA ILE A 148 2.15 -10.54 -19.53
C ILE A 148 1.75 -9.41 -20.47
N LEU A 149 1.92 -8.15 -20.06
CA LEU A 149 1.66 -6.99 -20.92
C LEU A 149 2.50 -7.03 -22.21
N LYS A 150 3.80 -7.31 -22.12
CA LYS A 150 4.68 -7.46 -23.30
C LYS A 150 4.33 -8.66 -24.16
N GLN A 151 3.80 -9.74 -23.60
CA GLN A 151 3.29 -10.85 -24.39
C GLN A 151 2.10 -10.39 -25.24
N CYS A 152 1.28 -9.47 -24.74
CA CYS A 152 0.03 -9.07 -25.38
C CYS A 152 0.14 -7.78 -26.20
N SER A 153 1.29 -7.11 -26.26
CA SER A 153 1.45 -5.83 -26.97
C SER A 153 2.73 -5.83 -27.78
N GLN A 154 2.61 -5.77 -29.10
CA GLN A 154 3.74 -5.66 -30.00
C GLN A 154 4.40 -4.28 -29.85
N GLU A 155 3.61 -3.23 -29.63
CA GLU A 155 4.11 -1.89 -29.34
C GLU A 155 4.98 -1.88 -28.07
N LEU A 156 4.59 -2.56 -26.99
CA LEU A 156 5.43 -2.66 -25.79
C LEU A 156 6.72 -3.47 -26.02
N ARG A 157 6.70 -4.48 -26.91
CA ARG A 157 7.93 -5.22 -27.27
C ARG A 157 8.94 -4.30 -27.97
N VAL A 158 8.47 -3.32 -28.75
CA VAL A 158 9.33 -2.42 -29.55
C VAL A 158 9.67 -1.12 -28.81
N ALA A 159 8.67 -0.47 -28.20
CA ALA A 159 8.75 0.87 -27.62
C ALA A 159 8.67 0.89 -26.08
N GLY A 160 8.45 -0.27 -25.43
CA GLY A 160 8.32 -0.40 -23.98
C GLY A 160 9.64 -0.50 -23.22
N ALA A 161 10.69 0.21 -23.65
CA ALA A 161 12.01 0.16 -23.00
C ALA A 161 11.97 0.66 -21.54
N GLY A 162 11.00 1.51 -21.19
CA GLY A 162 10.77 2.00 -19.82
C GLY A 162 10.11 0.99 -18.88
N LEU A 163 9.57 -0.13 -19.39
CA LEU A 163 8.98 -1.20 -18.59
C LEU A 163 9.92 -2.43 -18.60
N PRO A 164 10.67 -2.69 -17.52
CA PRO A 164 11.69 -3.74 -17.49
C PRO A 164 11.04 -5.13 -17.47
N ALA A 165 11.09 -5.83 -18.60
CA ALA A 165 10.62 -7.20 -18.79
C ALA A 165 10.86 -7.63 -20.23
N ASP A 166 10.92 -8.93 -20.47
CA ASP A 166 10.70 -9.52 -21.79
C ASP A 166 9.31 -10.16 -21.84
N ALA A 167 8.80 -10.36 -23.06
CA ALA A 167 7.64 -11.21 -23.28
C ALA A 167 7.88 -12.62 -22.71
N VAL A 168 6.81 -13.36 -22.42
CA VAL A 168 6.93 -14.72 -21.88
C VAL A 168 7.51 -15.65 -22.95
N ASP A 169 6.96 -15.56 -24.16
CA ASP A 169 7.42 -16.19 -25.38
C ASP A 169 7.46 -15.14 -26.50
N PRO A 170 8.64 -14.57 -26.82
CA PRO A 170 8.79 -13.57 -27.87
C PRO A 170 8.40 -14.06 -29.28
N GLU A 171 8.42 -15.36 -29.52
CA GLU A 171 8.10 -15.95 -30.82
C GLU A 171 6.57 -16.13 -31.02
N ASP A 172 5.80 -16.26 -29.93
CA ASP A 172 4.33 -16.23 -30.00
C ASP A 172 3.84 -14.77 -30.20
N PRO A 173 3.05 -14.50 -31.26
CA PRO A 173 2.66 -13.15 -31.64
C PRO A 173 1.63 -12.55 -30.67
N ALA A 174 1.67 -11.23 -30.51
CA ALA A 174 0.88 -10.51 -29.52
C ALA A 174 -0.64 -10.76 -29.65
N GLU A 175 -1.14 -10.92 -30.88
CA GLU A 175 -2.55 -11.18 -31.20
C GLU A 175 -3.07 -12.50 -30.63
N ARG A 176 -2.17 -13.46 -30.35
CA ARG A 176 -2.48 -14.78 -29.79
C ARG A 176 -2.46 -14.81 -28.26
N CYS A 177 -2.08 -13.71 -27.59
CA CYS A 177 -1.91 -13.66 -26.14
C CYS A 177 -3.09 -14.27 -25.35
N ALA A 178 -4.34 -14.01 -25.76
CA ALA A 178 -5.51 -14.56 -25.06
C ALA A 178 -5.51 -16.10 -25.07
N VAL A 179 -5.19 -16.71 -26.20
CA VAL A 179 -5.11 -18.18 -26.34
C VAL A 179 -3.87 -18.71 -25.63
N PHE A 180 -2.73 -18.01 -25.76
CA PHE A 180 -1.48 -18.36 -25.09
C PHE A 180 -1.65 -18.53 -23.57
N PHE A 181 -2.33 -17.59 -22.90
CA PHE A 181 -2.54 -17.64 -21.44
C PHE A 181 -3.73 -18.49 -20.98
N THR A 182 -4.64 -18.89 -21.87
CA THR A 182 -5.83 -19.69 -21.49
C THR A 182 -5.71 -21.17 -21.85
N GLY A 183 -4.94 -21.51 -22.89
CA GLY A 183 -4.81 -22.89 -23.37
C GLY A 183 -3.46 -23.23 -24.02
N GLY A 184 -2.51 -22.29 -24.08
CA GLY A 184 -1.13 -22.56 -24.51
C GLY A 184 -0.15 -22.63 -23.34
N ASP A 185 1.14 -22.61 -23.65
CA ASP A 185 2.23 -22.72 -22.67
C ASP A 185 2.23 -21.58 -21.63
N GLY A 186 1.65 -20.43 -21.98
CA GLY A 186 1.43 -19.31 -21.06
C GLY A 186 0.56 -19.65 -19.86
N LYS A 187 -0.38 -20.59 -20.00
CA LYS A 187 -1.22 -21.05 -18.89
C LYS A 187 -0.38 -21.75 -17.82
N ASP A 188 0.46 -22.69 -18.22
CA ASP A 188 1.29 -23.45 -17.29
C ASP A 188 2.43 -22.59 -16.72
N TRP A 189 2.92 -21.63 -17.51
CA TRP A 189 3.82 -20.59 -17.00
C TRP A 189 3.13 -19.76 -15.91
N LEU A 190 1.89 -19.31 -16.11
CA LEU A 190 1.13 -18.56 -15.11
C LEU A 190 0.96 -19.37 -13.82
N ASP A 191 0.56 -20.64 -13.92
CA ASP A 191 0.37 -21.50 -12.76
C ASP A 191 1.66 -21.59 -11.92
N ARG A 192 2.81 -21.84 -12.56
CA ARG A 192 4.11 -21.83 -11.86
C ARG A 192 4.47 -20.48 -11.25
N ARG A 193 4.12 -19.35 -11.89
CA ARG A 193 4.36 -18.02 -11.31
C ARG A 193 3.46 -17.77 -10.09
N PHE A 194 2.22 -18.25 -10.10
CA PHE A 194 1.36 -18.18 -8.92
C PHE A 194 1.90 -19.02 -7.76
N ASP A 195 2.44 -20.21 -8.02
CA ASP A 195 3.10 -21.01 -6.98
C ASP A 195 4.30 -20.27 -6.35
N VAL A 196 5.07 -19.55 -7.17
CA VAL A 196 6.19 -18.73 -6.68
C VAL A 196 5.69 -17.53 -5.85
N VAL A 197 4.66 -16.82 -6.32
CA VAL A 197 4.08 -15.70 -5.57
C VAL A 197 3.53 -16.17 -4.22
N GLU A 198 2.87 -17.33 -4.19
CA GLU A 198 2.37 -17.93 -2.96
C GLU A 198 3.50 -18.16 -1.95
N ALA A 199 4.55 -18.89 -2.35
CA ALA A 199 5.69 -19.18 -1.48
C ALA A 199 6.45 -17.92 -1.04
N GLU A 200 6.64 -16.94 -1.93
CA GLU A 200 7.35 -15.71 -1.60
C GLU A 200 6.52 -14.79 -0.68
N LEU A 201 5.18 -14.78 -0.78
CA LEU A 201 4.34 -14.05 0.17
C LEU A 201 4.40 -14.67 1.58
N GLU A 202 4.45 -16.00 1.69
CA GLU A 202 4.68 -16.67 2.98
C GLU A 202 6.01 -16.22 3.60
N GLU A 203 7.09 -16.29 2.82
CA GLU A 203 8.42 -15.87 3.28
C GLU A 203 8.47 -14.37 3.65
N LEU A 204 7.78 -13.51 2.90
CA LEU A 204 7.65 -12.08 3.21
C LEU A 204 7.06 -11.88 4.61
N PHE A 205 5.93 -12.52 4.92
CA PHE A 205 5.28 -12.36 6.21
C PHE A 205 6.07 -13.00 7.35
N ASP A 206 6.66 -14.17 7.14
CA ASP A 206 7.55 -14.81 8.12
C ASP A 206 8.71 -13.88 8.50
N ARG A 207 9.33 -13.23 7.51
CA ARG A 207 10.44 -12.29 7.73
C ARG A 207 10.00 -11.01 8.44
N ILE A 208 8.85 -10.45 8.08
CA ILE A 208 8.27 -9.30 8.81
C ILE A 208 8.05 -9.68 10.27
N GLY A 209 7.42 -10.83 10.54
CA GLY A 209 7.17 -11.30 11.90
C GLY A 209 8.45 -11.61 12.69
N HIS A 210 9.51 -12.07 12.02
CA HIS A 210 10.81 -12.32 12.65
C HIS A 210 11.56 -11.03 13.01
N LEU A 211 11.63 -10.07 12.08
CA LEU A 211 12.40 -8.83 12.22
C LEU A 211 11.66 -7.74 13.01
N SER A 212 10.33 -7.81 13.05
CA SER A 212 9.46 -6.84 13.71
C SER A 212 8.28 -7.56 14.37
N PRO A 213 8.51 -8.37 15.43
CA PRO A 213 7.48 -9.23 16.03
C PRO A 213 6.31 -8.47 16.66
N ALA A 214 6.44 -7.16 16.86
CA ALA A 214 5.38 -6.29 17.37
C ALA A 214 4.69 -5.44 16.27
N ALA A 215 5.04 -5.64 15.00
CA ALA A 215 4.47 -4.89 13.89
C ALA A 215 3.14 -5.50 13.41
N SER A 216 2.18 -4.63 13.10
CA SER A 216 1.05 -4.99 12.26
C SER A 216 1.45 -4.88 10.79
N ALA A 217 1.17 -5.90 10.00
CA ALA A 217 1.39 -5.88 8.56
C ALA A 217 0.12 -5.46 7.81
N VAL A 218 0.27 -4.57 6.82
CA VAL A 218 -0.80 -4.14 5.91
C VAL A 218 -0.36 -4.40 4.47
N LEU A 219 -0.88 -5.48 3.88
CA LEU A 219 -0.65 -5.80 2.47
C LEU A 219 -1.65 -5.05 1.60
N VAL A 220 -1.15 -4.24 0.68
CA VAL A 220 -1.96 -3.43 -0.23
C VAL A 220 -2.11 -4.17 -1.55
N GLY A 221 -3.35 -4.49 -1.92
CA GLY A 221 -3.70 -5.08 -3.22
C GLY A 221 -3.60 -4.05 -4.34
N TYR A 222 -3.56 -4.51 -5.59
CA TYR A 222 -3.46 -3.62 -6.75
C TYR A 222 -4.83 -3.08 -7.18
N PRO A 223 -4.96 -1.80 -7.57
CA PRO A 223 -6.20 -1.27 -8.14
C PRO A 223 -6.50 -1.91 -9.51
N ARG A 224 -7.78 -2.10 -9.81
CA ARG A 224 -8.26 -2.80 -11.00
C ARG A 224 -7.93 -2.03 -12.28
N ILE A 225 -7.30 -2.72 -13.23
CA ILE A 225 -6.82 -2.10 -14.49
C ILE A 225 -7.89 -2.15 -15.59
N VAL A 226 -8.58 -3.27 -15.71
CA VAL A 226 -9.58 -3.53 -16.76
C VAL A 226 -10.96 -3.67 -16.10
N PRO A 227 -11.99 -2.94 -16.56
CA PRO A 227 -13.33 -3.03 -15.98
C PRO A 227 -14.03 -4.32 -16.42
N ALA A 228 -15.10 -4.68 -15.69
CA ALA A 228 -15.96 -5.80 -16.09
C ALA A 228 -16.60 -5.57 -17.48
N ASP A 229 -16.96 -4.32 -17.77
CA ASP A 229 -17.43 -3.89 -19.09
C ASP A 229 -16.25 -3.46 -19.96
N ILE A 230 -15.58 -4.45 -20.57
CA ILE A 230 -14.38 -4.22 -21.39
C ILE A 230 -14.63 -3.32 -22.60
N VAL A 231 -15.89 -3.14 -23.05
CA VAL A 231 -16.23 -2.30 -24.21
C VAL A 231 -15.76 -0.86 -23.99
N ARG A 232 -15.71 -0.39 -22.74
CA ARG A 232 -15.18 0.92 -22.38
C ARG A 232 -13.74 1.14 -22.81
N CYS A 233 -12.94 0.06 -22.89
CA CYS A 233 -11.54 0.14 -23.30
C CYS A 233 -11.36 0.35 -24.82
N HIS A 234 -12.43 0.33 -25.62
CA HIS A 234 -12.35 0.67 -27.04
C HIS A 234 -12.20 2.16 -27.32
N THR A 235 -12.63 3.00 -26.37
CA THR A 235 -12.63 4.45 -26.54
C THR A 235 -11.43 5.04 -25.80
N PRO A 236 -10.58 5.83 -26.49
CA PRO A 236 -9.56 6.64 -25.81
C PRO A 236 -10.17 7.52 -24.72
N ALA A 237 -9.44 7.71 -23.62
CA ALA A 237 -9.85 8.68 -22.60
C ALA A 237 -9.87 10.10 -23.20
N PRO A 238 -10.67 11.04 -22.65
CA PRO A 238 -10.69 12.41 -23.14
C PRO A 238 -9.30 13.05 -23.17
N GLY A 239 -8.95 13.65 -24.31
CA GLY A 239 -7.63 14.24 -24.54
C GLY A 239 -6.53 13.24 -24.91
N GLN A 240 -6.81 11.94 -24.96
CA GLN A 240 -5.85 10.91 -25.38
C GLN A 240 -6.12 10.45 -26.82
N ALA A 241 -5.04 10.14 -27.55
CA ALA A 241 -5.13 9.59 -28.90
C ALA A 241 -5.24 8.06 -28.88
N ASP A 242 -4.48 7.41 -27.99
CA ASP A 242 -4.41 5.97 -27.90
C ASP A 242 -5.48 5.39 -26.98
N LYS A 243 -5.86 4.13 -27.24
CA LYS A 243 -6.71 3.37 -26.33
C LYS A 243 -6.00 3.15 -24.99
N PRO A 244 -6.74 2.97 -23.88
CA PRO A 244 -6.14 2.75 -22.56
C PRO A 244 -5.10 1.62 -22.50
N LEU A 245 -5.31 0.53 -23.23
CA LEU A 245 -4.37 -0.60 -23.33
C LEU A 245 -3.70 -0.72 -24.72
N ALA A 246 -3.66 0.36 -25.50
CA ALA A 246 -3.02 0.42 -26.81
C ALA A 246 -3.42 -0.73 -27.76
N ASP A 247 -2.44 -1.51 -28.22
CA ASP A 247 -2.57 -2.63 -29.15
C ASP A 247 -2.86 -3.98 -28.47
N VAL A 248 -3.04 -4.01 -27.15
CA VAL A 248 -3.45 -5.24 -26.44
C VAL A 248 -4.74 -5.78 -27.05
N PRO A 249 -4.78 -7.05 -27.52
CA PRO A 249 -5.95 -7.63 -28.16
C PRO A 249 -7.17 -7.53 -27.26
N PHE A 250 -8.31 -7.11 -27.83
CA PHE A 250 -9.54 -6.96 -27.07
C PHE A 250 -9.99 -8.27 -26.39
N ALA A 251 -9.75 -9.41 -27.05
CA ALA A 251 -10.03 -10.73 -26.49
C ALA A 251 -9.13 -11.10 -25.31
N ALA A 252 -7.98 -10.43 -25.13
CA ALA A 252 -7.07 -10.62 -24.00
C ALA A 252 -7.48 -9.82 -22.76
N LEU A 253 -8.31 -8.77 -22.89
CA LEU A 253 -8.69 -7.91 -21.75
C LEU A 253 -9.37 -8.70 -20.61
N PRO A 254 -10.35 -9.59 -20.86
CA PRO A 254 -10.91 -10.44 -19.80
C PRO A 254 -9.90 -11.43 -19.21
N VAL A 255 -8.90 -11.85 -19.98
CA VAL A 255 -7.83 -12.73 -19.48
C VAL A 255 -6.96 -11.95 -18.50
N PHE A 256 -6.60 -10.72 -18.87
CA PHE A 256 -5.80 -9.82 -18.04
C PHE A 256 -6.50 -9.50 -16.70
N ASP A 257 -7.79 -9.16 -16.74
CA ASP A 257 -8.59 -8.92 -15.53
C ASP A 257 -8.70 -10.17 -14.64
N ARG A 258 -8.88 -11.36 -15.23
CA ARG A 258 -8.91 -12.63 -14.47
C ARG A 258 -7.58 -12.96 -13.80
N ILE A 259 -6.46 -12.68 -14.46
CA ILE A 259 -5.13 -12.84 -13.86
C ILE A 259 -4.97 -11.89 -12.67
N GLN A 260 -5.41 -10.63 -12.81
CA GLN A 260 -5.38 -9.66 -11.72
C GLN A 260 -6.27 -10.07 -10.54
N ALA A 261 -7.49 -10.53 -10.82
CA ALA A 261 -8.39 -11.05 -9.79
C ALA A 261 -7.76 -12.24 -9.04
N ARG A 262 -7.13 -13.19 -9.75
CA ARG A 262 -6.43 -14.33 -9.14
C ARG A 262 -5.27 -13.89 -8.23
N LEU A 263 -4.49 -12.88 -8.66
CA LEU A 263 -3.43 -12.31 -7.80
C LEU A 263 -4.02 -11.65 -6.56
N ASN A 264 -5.08 -10.86 -6.72
CA ASN A 264 -5.75 -10.20 -5.60
C ASN A 264 -6.30 -11.21 -4.59
N ASP A 265 -6.91 -12.30 -5.06
CA ASP A 265 -7.42 -13.37 -4.21
C ASP A 265 -6.30 -14.10 -3.46
N LEU A 266 -5.17 -14.39 -4.12
CA LEU A 266 -4.00 -15.00 -3.48
C LEU A 266 -3.41 -14.07 -2.40
N MET A 267 -3.21 -12.78 -2.72
CA MET A 267 -2.70 -11.79 -1.76
C MET A 267 -3.64 -11.65 -0.55
N ARG A 268 -4.96 -11.60 -0.78
CA ARG A 268 -5.96 -11.56 0.30
C ARG A 268 -5.88 -12.80 1.18
N ALA A 269 -5.77 -13.98 0.58
CA ALA A 269 -5.69 -15.25 1.31
C ALA A 269 -4.43 -15.31 2.19
N LYS A 270 -3.27 -14.93 1.65
CA LYS A 270 -2.00 -14.93 2.40
C LYS A 270 -1.98 -13.88 3.50
N ALA A 271 -2.50 -12.69 3.25
CA ALA A 271 -2.65 -11.69 4.31
C ALA A 271 -3.51 -12.22 5.47
N ALA A 272 -4.64 -12.88 5.17
CA ALA A 272 -5.50 -13.46 6.20
C ALA A 272 -4.84 -14.63 6.96
N GLU A 273 -4.04 -15.46 6.29
CA GLU A 273 -3.29 -16.56 6.92
C GLU A 273 -2.27 -16.06 7.97
N TYR A 274 -1.74 -14.85 7.78
CA TYR A 274 -0.73 -14.23 8.62
C TYR A 274 -1.28 -13.10 9.53
N ASP A 275 -2.60 -13.04 9.72
CA ASP A 275 -3.28 -11.98 10.50
C ASP A 275 -2.93 -10.55 10.04
N ALA A 276 -2.51 -10.39 8.78
CA ALA A 276 -2.23 -9.10 8.17
C ALA A 276 -3.52 -8.46 7.62
N THR A 277 -3.59 -7.13 7.68
CA THR A 277 -4.70 -6.39 7.08
C THR A 277 -4.50 -6.30 5.56
N PHE A 278 -5.51 -6.67 4.78
CA PHE A 278 -5.48 -6.54 3.32
C PHE A 278 -6.28 -5.33 2.83
N VAL A 279 -5.67 -4.48 2.02
CA VAL A 279 -6.34 -3.35 1.36
C VAL A 279 -6.78 -3.77 -0.03
N ASP A 280 -8.05 -4.14 -0.17
CA ASP A 280 -8.63 -4.68 -1.41
C ASP A 280 -8.98 -3.59 -2.43
N LEU A 281 -7.94 -2.99 -3.02
CA LEU A 281 -8.12 -1.93 -4.01
C LEU A 281 -8.83 -2.42 -5.28
N TYR A 282 -8.60 -3.67 -5.68
CA TYR A 282 -9.26 -4.27 -6.85
C TYR A 282 -10.80 -4.20 -6.73
N ALA A 283 -11.33 -4.53 -5.55
CA ALA A 283 -12.77 -4.53 -5.31
C ALA A 283 -13.42 -3.15 -5.39
N VAL A 284 -12.69 -2.08 -5.06
CA VAL A 284 -13.24 -0.71 -4.95
C VAL A 284 -12.95 0.19 -6.15
N THR A 285 -12.11 -0.25 -7.10
CA THR A 285 -11.69 0.57 -8.26
C THR A 285 -12.31 0.15 -9.59
N GLY A 286 -13.39 -0.63 -9.58
CA GLY A 286 -14.09 -1.08 -10.80
C GLY A 286 -14.72 0.04 -11.66
N HIS A 287 -14.73 1.28 -11.17
CA HIS A 287 -15.16 2.49 -11.88
C HIS A 287 -14.04 3.55 -11.99
N ASN A 288 -12.80 3.17 -11.69
CA ASN A 288 -11.61 4.00 -11.84
C ASN A 288 -10.49 3.22 -12.55
N THR A 289 -10.88 2.28 -13.40
CA THR A 289 -9.96 1.48 -14.22
C THR A 289 -9.31 2.35 -15.29
N ALA A 290 -8.39 1.80 -16.09
CA ALA A 290 -7.78 2.54 -17.20
C ALA A 290 -8.81 3.02 -18.23
N CYS A 291 -9.98 2.37 -18.26
CA CYS A 291 -11.01 2.56 -19.29
C CYS A 291 -12.19 3.44 -18.85
N ASP A 292 -12.15 4.04 -17.66
CA ASP A 292 -13.24 4.87 -17.13
C ASP A 292 -13.09 6.37 -17.47
N GLY A 293 -12.50 6.69 -18.64
CA GLY A 293 -12.48 8.04 -19.20
C GLY A 293 -11.84 9.09 -18.28
N ASP A 294 -12.59 10.15 -17.94
CA ASP A 294 -12.15 11.22 -17.03
C ASP A 294 -12.05 10.78 -15.56
N ASP A 295 -12.70 9.67 -15.21
CA ASP A 295 -12.68 9.10 -13.87
C ASP A 295 -11.60 8.01 -13.70
N ARG A 296 -10.81 7.73 -14.74
CA ARG A 296 -9.73 6.74 -14.67
C ARG A 296 -8.75 7.06 -13.54
N GLY A 297 -8.52 6.09 -12.68
CA GLY A 297 -7.46 6.10 -11.66
C GLY A 297 -6.16 5.47 -12.17
N ILE A 298 -6.20 4.78 -13.31
CA ILE A 298 -5.05 4.15 -13.95
C ILE A 298 -4.72 4.92 -15.22
N GLY A 299 -3.47 5.38 -15.35
CA GLY A 299 -3.01 6.01 -16.59
C GLY A 299 -2.89 4.98 -17.72
N GLY A 300 -3.22 5.38 -18.94
CA GLY A 300 -3.14 4.51 -20.11
C GLY A 300 -1.72 3.99 -20.38
N LEU A 301 -1.62 2.90 -21.13
CA LEU A 301 -0.36 2.18 -21.35
C LEU A 301 0.73 3.06 -22.00
N PHE A 302 0.35 3.87 -22.99
CA PHE A 302 1.22 4.87 -23.63
C PHE A 302 0.85 6.32 -23.30
N GLU A 303 -0.10 6.54 -22.37
CA GLU A 303 -0.44 7.88 -21.89
C GLU A 303 0.77 8.48 -21.17
N GLN A 304 1.13 9.72 -21.48
CA GLN A 304 2.27 10.40 -20.84
C GLN A 304 2.01 10.63 -19.34
N SER A 305 2.99 10.26 -18.52
CA SER A 305 3.01 10.52 -17.08
C SER A 305 3.59 11.89 -16.75
N GLN A 306 3.73 12.18 -15.46
CA GLN A 306 4.34 13.42 -14.97
C GLN A 306 5.86 13.30 -14.81
N VAL A 307 6.42 12.09 -14.98
CA VAL A 307 7.83 11.80 -14.78
C VAL A 307 8.57 11.86 -16.11
N ASP A 308 9.63 12.67 -16.13
CA ASP A 308 10.55 12.76 -17.26
C ASP A 308 11.77 11.85 -17.08
N PHE A 309 12.19 11.23 -18.18
CA PHE A 309 13.48 10.58 -18.33
C PHE A 309 14.24 11.24 -19.48
N PHE A 310 15.37 11.88 -19.18
CA PHE A 310 16.12 12.71 -20.13
C PHE A 310 15.24 13.74 -20.89
N ALA A 311 14.38 14.46 -20.16
CA ALA A 311 13.47 15.48 -20.69
C ALA A 311 12.43 14.96 -21.70
N GLN A 312 12.12 13.66 -21.66
CA GLN A 312 10.98 13.06 -22.34
C GLN A 312 10.06 12.42 -21.31
N PRO A 313 8.74 12.67 -21.37
CA PRO A 313 7.82 12.07 -20.42
C PRO A 313 7.77 10.56 -20.64
N LEU A 314 7.90 9.80 -19.55
CA LEU A 314 7.65 8.38 -19.57
C LEU A 314 6.14 8.13 -19.61
N PRO A 315 5.66 7.10 -20.33
CA PRO A 315 4.27 6.67 -20.21
C PRO A 315 3.92 6.17 -18.80
N TRP A 316 2.64 6.18 -18.45
CA TRP A 316 2.14 5.62 -17.19
C TRP A 316 2.30 4.11 -17.08
N TYR A 317 2.34 3.38 -18.20
CA TYR A 317 2.45 1.92 -18.21
C TYR A 317 1.43 1.22 -17.27
N LEU A 318 0.18 1.69 -17.25
CA LEU A 318 -0.91 1.17 -16.41
C LEU A 318 -0.70 1.32 -14.90
N HIS A 319 0.08 2.32 -14.46
CA HIS A 319 0.19 2.68 -13.05
C HIS A 319 -0.92 3.63 -12.60
N PRO A 320 -1.18 3.73 -11.28
CA PRO A 320 -2.10 4.72 -10.73
C PRO A 320 -1.66 6.14 -11.07
N ASN A 321 -2.55 6.91 -11.68
CA ASN A 321 -2.38 8.35 -11.85
C ASN A 321 -2.67 9.07 -10.52
N THR A 322 -2.66 10.41 -10.50
CA THR A 322 -2.94 11.19 -9.28
C THR A 322 -4.27 10.80 -8.61
N ARG A 323 -5.35 10.57 -9.38
CA ARG A 323 -6.64 10.12 -8.84
C ARG A 323 -6.52 8.72 -8.24
N GLY A 324 -5.87 7.79 -8.94
CA GLY A 324 -5.62 6.45 -8.43
C GLY A 324 -4.80 6.44 -7.14
N ARG A 325 -3.77 7.28 -7.07
CA ARG A 325 -2.94 7.51 -5.87
C ARG A 325 -3.77 8.03 -4.71
N ASP A 326 -4.70 8.94 -4.96
CA ASP A 326 -5.59 9.46 -3.90
C ASP A 326 -6.55 8.38 -3.37
N ILE A 327 -7.09 7.54 -4.25
CA ILE A 327 -7.91 6.37 -3.86
C ILE A 327 -7.06 5.39 -3.04
N GLN A 328 -5.83 5.07 -3.47
CA GLN A 328 -4.89 4.26 -2.71
C GLN A 328 -4.68 4.85 -1.30
N ALA A 329 -4.35 6.14 -1.21
CA ALA A 329 -4.06 6.80 0.05
C ALA A 329 -5.26 6.78 1.01
N GLN A 330 -6.47 7.03 0.51
CA GLN A 330 -7.70 7.01 1.31
C GLN A 330 -7.99 5.62 1.91
N HIS A 331 -7.90 4.57 1.08
CA HIS A 331 -8.17 3.21 1.53
C HIS A 331 -7.07 2.66 2.44
N VAL A 332 -5.81 2.99 2.16
CA VAL A 332 -4.68 2.64 3.02
C VAL A 332 -4.76 3.34 4.38
N ALA A 333 -5.07 4.65 4.42
CA ALA A 333 -5.27 5.37 5.68
C ALA A 333 -6.41 4.74 6.52
N THR A 334 -7.51 4.33 5.88
CA THR A 334 -8.60 3.63 6.56
C THR A 334 -8.15 2.29 7.14
N ALA A 335 -7.43 1.49 6.37
CA ALA A 335 -6.92 0.19 6.82
C ALA A 335 -5.87 0.32 7.95
N ILE A 336 -4.99 1.32 7.89
CA ILE A 336 -4.02 1.60 8.96
C ILE A 336 -4.74 1.90 10.28
N ARG A 337 -5.82 2.71 10.27
CA ARG A 337 -6.60 2.95 11.49
C ARG A 337 -7.21 1.68 12.07
N GLN A 338 -7.72 0.80 11.20
CA GLN A 338 -8.26 -0.49 11.61
C GLN A 338 -7.17 -1.38 12.23
N ALA A 339 -6.00 -1.46 11.60
CA ALA A 339 -4.86 -2.25 12.08
C ALA A 339 -4.33 -1.74 13.44
N LEU A 340 -4.39 -0.42 13.68
CA LEU A 340 -3.97 0.19 14.94
C LEU A 340 -5.05 0.17 16.03
N GLY A 341 -6.18 -0.51 15.80
CA GLY A 341 -7.25 -0.68 16.79
C GLY A 341 -8.10 0.57 17.00
N GLY A 342 -8.46 1.24 15.90
CA GLY A 342 -9.25 2.48 15.83
C GLY A 342 -10.30 2.72 16.91
#